data_AF-A0A8J4P945-F1
#
_entry.id   AF-A0A8J4P945-F1
#
_cell.length_a   1.000
_cell.length_b   1.000
_cell.length_c   1.000
_cell.angle_alpha   90.00
_cell.angle_beta   90.00
_cell.angle_gamma   90.00
#
_symmetry.space_group_name_H-M   'P 1'
#
loop_
_entity.id
_entity.type
_entity.pdbx_description
1 polymer ?
#
loop_
_entity_poly.entity_id
_entity_poly.type
_entity_poly.pdbx_seq_one_letter_code
_entity_poly.pdbx_strand_id
1 'polypeptide(L)'
;RYWMNLTPSDIMWNMSDTAWVKAAIGSGFGPWFQGTCVFIHAMPQFDPRAILNTFCKYPVTTLCSAPAAWWYSMTSPGTVHLYAFRTLKHCLTKGEPLNPEVMVQWKSQAELTVYEGYGQTEIGMICANMKRMKIKSSSLGRAAPPCNVQIIDENGSVLPPGKEGDIAIKMDVKWPFTFLTRYL
;
A
#
# COMPACT_ATOMS: atom_id res chain seq x y z
N ARG A 1 13.82 -4.07 6.40
CA ARG A 1 12.72 -4.15 5.41
C ARG A 1 11.48 -3.51 6.04
N TYR A 2 10.82 -2.58 5.33
CA TYR A 2 9.71 -1.75 5.86
C TYR A 2 8.35 -2.21 5.32
N TRP A 3 7.48 -1.29 4.90
CA TRP A 3 6.09 -1.55 4.51
C TRP A 3 5.93 -2.63 3.42
N MET A 4 6.62 -2.50 2.28
CA MET A 4 6.50 -3.50 1.21
C MET A 4 7.11 -4.86 1.59
N ASN A 5 8.05 -4.87 2.53
CA ASN A 5 8.73 -6.06 3.05
C ASN A 5 9.22 -7.07 1.99
N LEU A 6 9.67 -6.59 0.83
CA LEU A 6 10.06 -7.42 -0.30
C LEU A 6 11.42 -8.10 -0.09
N THR A 7 11.61 -9.22 -0.78
CA THR A 7 12.84 -10.00 -0.86
C THR A 7 13.21 -10.30 -2.32
N PRO A 8 14.45 -10.71 -2.62
CA PRO A 8 14.80 -11.15 -3.97
C PRO A 8 14.02 -12.36 -4.48
N SER A 9 13.43 -13.16 -3.58
CA SER A 9 12.58 -14.31 -3.93
C SER A 9 11.11 -13.97 -4.14
N ASP A 10 10.73 -12.70 -3.98
CA ASP A 10 9.34 -12.27 -4.14
C ASP A 10 9.03 -11.86 -5.58
N ILE A 11 7.74 -11.95 -5.91
CA ILE A 11 7.16 -11.44 -7.14
C ILE A 11 6.10 -10.41 -6.73
N MET A 12 6.40 -9.14 -6.99
CA MET A 12 5.57 -8.00 -6.64
C MET A 12 4.65 -7.66 -7.80
N TRP A 13 3.34 -7.75 -7.57
CA TRP A 13 2.34 -7.18 -8.46
C TRP A 13 1.73 -5.93 -7.83
N ASN A 14 2.07 -4.76 -8.40
CA ASN A 14 1.45 -3.49 -8.02
C ASN A 14 0.44 -3.08 -9.09
N MET A 15 -0.84 -3.15 -8.75
CA MET A 15 -1.94 -2.74 -9.63
C MET A 15 -2.05 -1.22 -9.61
N SER A 16 -1.40 -0.58 -10.56
CA SER A 16 -1.38 0.87 -10.74
C SER A 16 -1.29 1.19 -12.22
N ASP A 17 -2.03 2.19 -12.66
CA ASP A 17 -1.74 2.84 -13.93
C ASP A 17 -0.36 3.52 -13.87
N THR A 18 0.37 3.48 -14.98
CA THR A 18 1.77 3.94 -15.09
C THR A 18 1.93 5.44 -14.92
N ALA A 19 0.88 6.23 -15.09
CA ALA A 19 0.90 7.69 -14.91
C ALA A 19 0.99 8.11 -13.43
N TRP A 20 0.70 7.22 -12.48
CA TRP A 20 0.71 7.53 -11.06
C TRP A 20 2.08 7.30 -10.43
N VAL A 21 2.44 8.14 -9.46
CA VAL A 21 3.62 7.96 -8.60
C VAL A 21 3.67 6.57 -7.94
N LYS A 22 2.51 5.97 -7.69
CA LYS A 22 2.37 4.61 -7.15
C LYS A 22 3.01 3.57 -8.07
N ALA A 23 2.95 3.73 -9.40
CA ALA A 23 3.62 2.83 -10.33
C ALA A 23 5.14 3.00 -10.26
N ALA A 24 5.65 4.23 -10.26
CA ALA A 24 7.08 4.49 -10.14
C ALA A 24 7.67 3.88 -8.85
N ILE A 25 7.02 4.10 -7.70
CA ILE A 25 7.48 3.60 -6.40
C ILE A 25 7.23 2.09 -6.24
N GLY A 26 6.02 1.62 -6.56
CA GLY A 26 5.58 0.25 -6.26
C GLY A 26 5.80 -0.79 -7.36
N SER A 27 5.94 -0.36 -8.62
CA SER A 27 6.22 -1.21 -9.78
C SER A 27 7.63 -1.00 -10.36
N GLY A 28 8.40 -0.04 -9.87
CA GLY A 28 9.77 0.25 -10.35
C GLY A 28 10.78 0.26 -9.21
N PHE A 29 11.00 1.45 -8.65
CA PHE A 29 12.09 1.71 -7.69
C PHE A 29 12.06 0.78 -6.46
N GLY A 30 10.91 0.66 -5.80
CA GLY A 30 10.78 -0.12 -4.56
C GLY A 30 11.20 -1.59 -4.72
N PRO A 31 10.59 -2.34 -5.65
CA PRO A 31 10.98 -3.74 -5.90
C PRO A 31 12.42 -3.89 -6.40
N TRP A 32 12.87 -3.06 -7.35
CA TRP A 32 14.21 -3.21 -7.93
C TRP A 32 15.33 -2.90 -6.93
N PHE A 33 15.14 -1.93 -6.04
CA PHE A 33 16.08 -1.69 -4.93
C PHE A 33 16.18 -2.87 -3.95
N GLN A 34 15.22 -3.80 -3.96
CA GLN A 34 15.22 -5.01 -3.15
C GLN A 34 15.60 -6.27 -3.95
N GLY A 35 15.96 -6.12 -5.24
CA GLY A 35 16.23 -7.23 -6.15
C GLY A 35 15.00 -8.10 -6.46
N THR A 36 13.80 -7.54 -6.28
CA THR A 36 12.53 -8.26 -6.39
C THR A 36 12.00 -8.25 -7.82
N CYS A 37 11.40 -9.35 -8.25
CA CYS A 37 10.74 -9.43 -9.55
C CYS A 37 9.48 -8.56 -9.58
N VAL A 38 9.31 -7.78 -10.65
CA VAL A 38 8.10 -6.97 -10.90
C VAL A 38 7.20 -7.73 -11.86
N PHE A 39 5.96 -7.94 -11.46
CA PHE A 39 4.92 -8.51 -12.29
C PHE A 39 3.99 -7.42 -12.83
N ILE A 40 3.79 -7.40 -14.15
CA ILE A 40 2.90 -6.46 -14.84
C ILE A 40 1.86 -7.27 -15.60
N HIS A 41 0.59 -6.96 -15.38
CA HIS A 41 -0.52 -7.50 -16.17
C HIS A 41 -1.14 -6.37 -16.98
N ALA A 42 -1.10 -6.47 -18.31
CA ALA A 42 -1.83 -5.56 -19.18
C ALA A 42 -3.34 -5.81 -18.98
N MET A 43 -4.02 -4.88 -18.31
CA MET A 43 -5.43 -4.98 -17.97
C MET A 43 -6.13 -3.68 -18.40
N PRO A 44 -6.56 -3.57 -19.68
CA PRO A 44 -7.16 -2.35 -20.20
C PRO A 44 -8.44 -1.93 -19.47
N GLN A 45 -9.18 -2.90 -18.95
CA GLN A 45 -10.33 -2.70 -18.08
C GLN A 45 -10.18 -3.58 -16.85
N PHE A 46 -10.53 -3.05 -15.69
CA PHE A 46 -10.45 -3.78 -14.43
C PHE A 46 -11.42 -4.97 -14.44
N ASP A 47 -10.88 -6.19 -14.35
CA ASP A 47 -11.67 -7.43 -14.26
C ASP A 47 -11.21 -8.27 -13.06
N PRO A 48 -12.02 -8.37 -11.99
CA PRO A 48 -11.76 -9.24 -10.84
C PRO A 48 -11.45 -10.71 -11.21
N ARG A 49 -12.07 -11.25 -12.26
CA ARG A 49 -11.83 -12.64 -12.68
C ARG A 49 -10.46 -12.79 -13.31
N ALA A 50 -9.99 -11.80 -14.06
CA ALA A 50 -8.64 -11.78 -14.60
C ALA A 50 -7.59 -11.75 -13.48
N ILE A 51 -7.86 -11.04 -12.38
CA ILE A 51 -6.98 -11.01 -11.20
C ILE A 51 -6.83 -12.40 -10.59
N LEU A 52 -7.93 -13.12 -10.40
CA LEU A 52 -7.88 -14.48 -9.83
C LEU A 52 -7.19 -15.46 -10.76
N ASN A 53 -7.52 -15.41 -12.04
CA ASN A 53 -6.85 -16.23 -13.05
C ASN A 53 -5.34 -15.96 -13.08
N THR A 54 -4.93 -14.73 -12.79
CA THR A 54 -3.52 -14.37 -12.65
C THR A 54 -2.89 -15.08 -11.46
N PHE A 55 -3.51 -15.06 -10.29
CA PHE A 55 -3.01 -15.77 -9.11
C PHE A 55 -2.98 -17.30 -9.29
N CYS A 56 -3.93 -17.87 -10.03
CA CYS A 56 -3.93 -19.30 -10.36
C CYS A 56 -2.78 -19.68 -11.31
N LYS A 57 -2.35 -18.78 -12.20
CA LYS A 57 -1.35 -19.05 -13.24
C LYS A 57 0.06 -18.66 -12.85
N TYR A 58 0.21 -17.59 -12.07
CA TYR A 58 1.50 -16.97 -11.78
C TYR A 58 1.78 -16.95 -10.27
N PRO A 59 3.02 -17.23 -9.86
CA PRO A 59 3.38 -17.33 -8.44
C PRO A 59 3.60 -15.95 -7.79
N VAL A 60 2.67 -15.01 -7.96
CA VAL A 60 2.73 -13.67 -7.34
C VAL A 60 2.73 -13.81 -5.82
N THR A 61 3.73 -13.24 -5.15
CA THR A 61 3.89 -13.36 -3.68
C THR A 61 3.47 -12.11 -2.92
N THR A 62 3.50 -10.94 -3.57
CA THR A 62 3.08 -9.68 -2.97
C THR A 62 2.15 -8.93 -3.91
N LEU A 63 0.99 -8.50 -3.40
CA LEU A 63 0.01 -7.69 -4.13
C LEU A 63 -0.11 -6.31 -3.49
N CYS A 64 0.00 -5.24 -4.28
CA CYS A 64 -0.40 -3.90 -3.86
C CYS A 64 -1.51 -3.36 -4.76
N SER A 65 -2.61 -2.91 -4.15
CA SER A 65 -3.77 -2.41 -4.89
C SER A 65 -4.37 -1.16 -4.24
N ALA A 66 -5.24 -0.46 -4.95
CA ALA A 66 -6.09 0.57 -4.36
C ALA A 66 -7.28 -0.09 -3.62
N PRO A 67 -7.85 0.55 -2.58
CA PRO A 67 -9.01 0.02 -1.85
C PRO A 67 -10.19 -0.38 -2.74
N ALA A 68 -10.51 0.42 -3.76
CA ALA A 68 -11.59 0.11 -4.70
C ALA A 68 -11.39 -1.25 -5.39
N ALA A 69 -10.17 -1.60 -5.79
CA ALA A 69 -9.89 -2.87 -6.42
C ALA A 69 -9.98 -4.05 -5.44
N TRP A 70 -9.64 -3.86 -4.15
CA TRP A 70 -9.93 -4.84 -3.10
C TRP A 70 -11.45 -5.03 -2.94
N TRP A 71 -12.21 -3.94 -2.83
CA TRP A 71 -13.67 -3.97 -2.73
C TRP A 71 -14.33 -4.73 -3.89
N TYR A 72 -14.02 -4.36 -5.14
CA TYR A 72 -14.56 -5.03 -6.32
C TYR A 72 -14.18 -6.51 -6.39
N SER A 73 -12.96 -6.86 -5.99
CA SER A 73 -12.53 -8.26 -5.95
C SER A 73 -13.29 -9.10 -4.92
N MET A 74 -13.78 -8.48 -3.84
CA MET A 74 -14.49 -9.15 -2.76
C MET A 74 -16.01 -9.23 -2.97
N THR A 75 -16.57 -8.23 -3.65
CA THR A 75 -18.03 -8.10 -3.86
C THR A 75 -18.51 -8.73 -5.15
N SER A 76 -17.61 -9.01 -6.10
CA SER A 76 -17.98 -9.61 -7.37
C SER A 76 -18.36 -11.10 -7.19
N PRO A 77 -19.40 -11.60 -7.87
CA PRO A 77 -19.74 -13.03 -7.82
C PRO A 77 -18.63 -13.92 -8.40
N GLY A 78 -18.35 -15.04 -7.73
CA GLY A 78 -17.40 -16.05 -8.20
C GLY A 78 -15.92 -15.68 -8.08
N THR A 79 -15.59 -14.63 -7.31
CA THR A 79 -14.22 -14.11 -7.21
C THR A 79 -13.43 -14.56 -5.99
N VAL A 80 -14.00 -15.42 -5.16
CA VAL A 80 -13.34 -15.83 -3.92
C VAL A 80 -13.21 -17.34 -3.89
N HIS A 81 -12.02 -17.81 -4.23
CA HIS A 81 -11.60 -19.18 -3.99
C HIS A 81 -10.29 -19.14 -3.21
N LEU A 82 -10.30 -19.65 -1.97
CA LEU A 82 -9.11 -19.84 -1.11
C LEU A 82 -7.92 -20.45 -1.90
N TYR A 83 -8.22 -21.32 -2.86
CA TYR A 83 -7.23 -21.99 -3.70
C TYR A 83 -6.50 -21.11 -4.71
N ALA A 84 -7.00 -19.90 -5.01
CA ALA A 84 -6.35 -19.01 -5.97
C ALA A 84 -5.07 -18.38 -5.40
N PHE A 85 -5.01 -18.11 -4.09
CA PHE A 85 -3.96 -17.29 -3.47
C PHE A 85 -2.80 -18.08 -2.85
N ARG A 86 -2.53 -19.31 -3.29
CA ARG A 86 -1.57 -20.24 -2.66
C ARG A 86 -0.16 -19.68 -2.45
N THR A 87 0.27 -18.76 -3.32
CA THR A 87 1.62 -18.18 -3.33
C THR A 87 1.67 -16.79 -2.68
N LEU A 88 0.51 -16.17 -2.45
CA LEU A 88 0.41 -14.81 -1.93
C LEU A 88 0.77 -14.78 -0.43
N LYS A 89 1.70 -13.90 -0.05
CA LYS A 89 2.27 -13.82 1.31
C LYS A 89 2.11 -12.43 1.94
N HIS A 90 1.83 -11.41 1.13
CA HIS A 90 1.80 -10.03 1.59
C HIS A 90 0.84 -9.18 0.73
N CYS A 91 -0.13 -8.55 1.39
CA CYS A 91 -1.16 -7.74 0.74
C CYS A 91 -1.03 -6.29 1.21
N LEU A 92 -0.97 -5.37 0.26
CA LEU A 92 -0.74 -3.94 0.51
C LEU A 92 -1.89 -3.12 -0.08
N THR A 93 -2.23 -2.02 0.57
CA THR A 93 -3.15 -1.02 0.03
C THR A 93 -2.63 0.40 0.24
N LYS A 94 -2.86 1.28 -0.73
CA LYS A 94 -2.53 2.71 -0.65
C LYS A 94 -3.42 3.52 -1.58
N GLY A 95 -3.68 4.77 -1.20
CA GLY A 95 -4.30 5.80 -2.03
C GLY A 95 -5.55 6.39 -1.36
N GLU A 96 -6.34 5.54 -0.73
CA GLU A 96 -7.58 5.90 -0.04
C GLU A 96 -7.68 5.09 1.26
N PRO A 97 -8.52 5.51 2.22
CA PRO A 97 -8.83 4.69 3.40
C PRO A 97 -9.49 3.36 3.01
N LEU A 98 -8.98 2.25 3.52
CA LEU A 98 -9.58 0.94 3.28
C LEU A 98 -10.81 0.72 4.18
N ASN A 99 -11.93 0.32 3.58
CA ASN A 99 -13.12 -0.05 4.32
C ASN A 99 -12.83 -1.26 5.25
N PRO A 100 -13.09 -1.14 6.58
CA PRO A 100 -12.88 -2.23 7.54
C PRO A 100 -13.58 -3.54 7.17
N GLU A 101 -14.76 -3.48 6.53
CA GLU A 101 -15.50 -4.68 6.11
C GLU A 101 -14.72 -5.48 5.06
N VAL A 102 -14.05 -4.81 4.11
CA VAL A 102 -13.19 -5.46 3.11
C VAL A 102 -12.03 -6.17 3.79
N MET A 103 -11.41 -5.54 4.80
CA MET A 103 -10.33 -6.17 5.55
C MET A 103 -10.78 -7.44 6.28
N VAL A 104 -11.95 -7.39 6.93
CA VAL A 104 -12.51 -8.52 7.66
C VAL A 104 -12.86 -9.66 6.71
N GLN A 105 -13.54 -9.36 5.60
CA GLN A 105 -13.88 -10.37 4.59
C GLN A 105 -12.63 -10.96 3.94
N TRP A 106 -11.64 -10.13 3.57
CA TRP A 106 -10.40 -10.62 2.99
C TRP A 106 -9.65 -11.52 3.97
N LYS A 107 -9.63 -11.15 5.25
CA LYS A 107 -8.98 -11.96 6.28
C LYS A 107 -9.67 -13.30 6.48
N SER A 108 -11.01 -13.36 6.45
CA SER A 108 -11.74 -14.63 6.59
C SER A 108 -11.62 -15.53 5.37
N GLN A 109 -11.46 -14.96 4.17
CA GLN A 109 -11.49 -15.69 2.90
C GLN A 109 -10.12 -16.02 2.31
N ALA A 110 -9.08 -15.26 2.63
CA ALA A 110 -7.72 -15.47 2.12
C ALA A 110 -6.71 -15.73 3.24
N GLU A 111 -7.14 -15.68 4.52
CA GLU A 111 -6.30 -15.80 5.73
C GLU A 111 -5.14 -14.80 5.82
N LEU A 112 -5.11 -13.82 4.93
CA LEU A 112 -4.08 -12.80 4.80
C LEU A 112 -4.59 -11.45 5.33
N THR A 113 -3.67 -10.63 5.80
CA THR A 113 -3.99 -9.28 6.27
C THR A 113 -3.55 -8.26 5.24
N VAL A 114 -4.38 -7.25 4.99
CA VAL A 114 -4.02 -6.11 4.13
C VAL A 114 -3.33 -5.03 4.97
N TYR A 115 -2.15 -4.62 4.55
CA TYR A 115 -1.33 -3.61 5.20
C TYR A 115 -1.48 -2.27 4.50
N GLU A 116 -2.18 -1.34 5.15
CA GLU A 116 -2.41 0.00 4.63
C GLU A 116 -1.17 0.90 4.72
N GLY A 117 -0.93 1.68 3.67
CA GLY A 117 0.07 2.73 3.60
C GLY A 117 -0.56 4.04 3.15
N TYR A 118 -0.13 5.13 3.76
CA TYR A 118 -0.54 6.49 3.45
C TYR A 118 0.64 7.31 2.95
N GLY A 119 0.38 8.11 1.93
CA GLY A 119 1.31 9.14 1.47
C GLY A 119 0.87 9.71 0.13
N GLN A 120 1.61 10.69 -0.36
CA GLN A 120 1.21 11.53 -1.48
C GLN A 120 2.31 11.60 -2.54
N THR A 121 2.05 12.27 -3.66
CA THR A 121 2.98 12.37 -4.79
C THR A 121 4.27 13.10 -4.41
N GLU A 122 4.14 14.12 -3.59
CA GLU A 122 5.19 15.04 -3.17
C GLU A 122 6.27 14.34 -2.35
N ILE A 123 5.86 13.41 -1.47
CA ILE A 123 6.72 12.77 -0.47
C ILE A 123 6.93 11.28 -0.73
N GLY A 124 5.97 10.61 -1.37
CA GLY A 124 5.95 9.16 -1.48
C GLY A 124 5.20 8.52 -0.30
N MET A 125 5.90 7.83 0.59
CA MET A 125 5.29 7.12 1.74
C MET A 125 5.49 7.92 3.04
N ILE A 126 4.40 8.19 3.76
CA ILE A 126 4.39 9.01 4.98
C ILE A 126 4.12 8.15 6.21
N CYS A 127 3.06 7.34 6.18
CA CYS A 127 2.67 6.44 7.27
C CYS A 127 2.36 5.04 6.73
N ALA A 128 2.59 4.01 7.53
CA ALA A 128 2.29 2.64 7.12
C ALA A 128 2.03 1.69 8.30
N ASN A 129 1.20 0.69 8.03
CA ASN A 129 1.08 -0.52 8.85
C ASN A 129 2.13 -1.55 8.42
N MET A 130 3.14 -1.84 9.26
CA MET A 130 4.25 -2.75 8.92
C MET A 130 4.01 -4.19 9.42
N LYS A 131 4.71 -5.19 8.84
CA LYS A 131 4.52 -6.65 9.03
C LYS A 131 4.70 -7.20 10.47
N ARG A 132 4.90 -6.36 11.48
CA ARG A 132 5.01 -6.74 12.90
C ARG A 132 4.20 -5.83 13.83
N MET A 133 3.41 -4.94 13.25
CA MET A 133 2.55 -4.04 14.00
C MET A 133 1.18 -4.65 14.17
N LYS A 134 0.57 -4.45 15.35
CA LYS A 134 -0.85 -4.69 15.53
C LYS A 134 -1.61 -3.64 14.71
N ILE A 135 -2.27 -4.08 13.64
CA ILE A 135 -3.13 -3.22 12.83
C ILE A 135 -4.33 -2.82 13.67
N LYS A 136 -4.56 -1.51 13.75
CA LYS A 136 -5.76 -0.92 14.33
C LYS A 136 -6.65 -0.46 13.19
N SER A 137 -7.93 -0.85 13.22
CA SER A 137 -8.89 -0.34 12.23
C SER A 137 -8.89 1.18 12.28
N SER A 138 -9.01 1.81 11.11
CA SER A 138 -9.07 3.27 10.96
C SER A 138 -7.79 4.00 11.39
N SER A 139 -6.65 3.30 11.46
CA SER A 139 -5.33 3.89 11.71
C SER A 139 -4.42 3.72 10.51
N LEU A 140 -3.81 4.82 10.07
CA LEU A 140 -2.79 4.84 9.00
C LEU A 140 -1.46 4.18 9.40
N GLY A 141 -1.37 3.66 10.62
CA GLY A 141 -0.18 3.01 11.16
C GLY A 141 0.80 4.00 11.79
N ARG A 142 2.10 3.81 11.56
CA ARG A 142 3.17 4.65 12.11
C ARG A 142 3.92 5.36 10.99
N ALA A 143 4.60 6.46 11.33
CA ALA A 143 5.50 7.16 10.43
C ALA A 143 6.47 6.18 9.74
N ALA A 144 6.50 6.24 8.42
CA ALA A 144 7.41 5.47 7.60
C ALA A 144 8.76 6.22 7.53
N PRO A 145 9.90 5.56 7.82
CA PRO A 145 11.19 6.22 7.71
C PRO A 145 11.42 6.76 6.28
N PRO A 146 12.05 7.95 6.12
CA PRO A 146 12.62 8.80 7.17
C PRO A 146 11.65 9.85 7.76
N CYS A 147 10.34 9.78 7.46
CA CYS A 147 9.39 10.82 7.84
C CYS A 147 9.29 10.97 9.36
N ASN A 148 9.42 12.21 9.84
CA ASN A 148 9.11 12.61 11.20
C ASN A 148 7.71 13.23 11.23
N VAL A 149 6.69 12.39 11.35
CA VAL A 149 5.28 12.81 11.30
C VAL A 149 4.84 13.38 12.64
N GLN A 150 4.20 14.55 12.61
CA GLN A 150 3.62 15.26 13.75
C GLN A 150 2.16 15.61 13.46
N ILE A 151 1.38 15.82 14.52
CA ILE A 151 0.05 16.44 14.41
C ILE A 151 0.21 17.88 14.90
N ILE A 152 -0.21 18.85 14.10
CA ILE A 152 -0.07 20.27 14.41
C ILE A 152 -1.43 20.97 14.48
N ASP A 153 -1.48 22.08 15.22
CA ASP A 153 -2.60 23.01 15.16
C ASP A 153 -2.45 24.02 14.00
N GLU A 154 -3.42 24.92 13.88
CA GLU A 154 -3.45 26.01 12.88
C GLU A 154 -2.26 26.96 12.95
N ASN A 155 -1.58 27.03 14.11
CA ASN A 155 -0.41 27.86 14.34
C ASN A 155 0.90 27.09 14.09
N GLY A 156 0.83 25.82 13.68
CA GLY A 156 1.99 24.96 13.45
C GLY A 156 2.60 24.36 14.72
N SER A 157 1.92 24.48 15.87
CA SER A 157 2.41 23.91 17.13
C SER A 157 2.04 22.43 17.25
N VAL A 158 2.97 21.60 17.73
CA VAL A 158 2.75 20.16 17.87
C VAL A 158 1.73 19.88 18.97
N LEU A 159 0.70 19.11 18.62
CA LEU A 159 -0.37 18.70 19.52
C LEU A 159 -0.05 17.38 20.26
N PRO A 160 -0.54 17.22 21.51
CA PRO A 160 -0.39 15.97 22.25
C PRO A 160 -1.29 14.85 21.67
N PRO A 161 -1.00 13.57 21.98
CA PRO A 161 -1.81 12.45 21.53
C PRO A 161 -3.30 12.59 21.92
N GLY A 162 -4.19 12.27 20.98
CA GLY A 162 -5.64 12.32 21.18
C GLY A 162 -6.30 13.66 20.85
N LYS A 163 -5.52 14.65 20.38
CA LYS A 163 -6.04 15.89 19.79
C LYS A 163 -6.05 15.80 18.27
N GLU A 164 -7.12 16.33 17.68
CA GLU A 164 -7.27 16.45 16.23
C GLU A 164 -6.50 17.68 15.73
N GLY A 165 -5.90 17.54 14.55
CA GLY A 165 -5.10 18.57 13.88
C GLY A 165 -4.55 18.05 12.56
N ASP A 166 -3.68 18.82 11.93
CA ASP A 166 -3.15 18.52 10.61
C ASP A 166 -1.93 17.60 10.66
N ILE A 167 -1.85 16.66 9.70
CA ILE A 167 -0.68 15.79 9.56
C ILE A 167 0.46 16.59 8.91
N ALA A 168 1.54 16.81 9.65
CA ALA A 168 2.72 17.51 9.18
C ALA A 168 3.97 16.61 9.23
N ILE A 169 4.94 16.90 8.36
CA ILE A 169 6.26 16.27 8.39
C ILE A 169 7.25 17.31 8.86
N LYS A 170 7.94 17.04 9.98
CA LYS A 170 8.97 17.94 10.49
C LYS A 170 10.18 17.94 9.55
N MET A 171 10.60 19.14 9.16
CA MET A 171 11.67 19.37 8.21
C MET A 171 12.96 19.74 8.96
N ASP A 172 13.68 18.74 9.45
CA ASP A 172 14.99 18.95 10.08
C ASP A 172 16.04 19.05 8.95
N VAL A 173 16.40 20.28 8.57
CA VAL A 173 17.22 20.71 7.41
C VAL A 173 18.28 19.70 6.93
N LYS A 174 17.96 18.94 5.86
CA LYS A 174 18.84 18.37 4.83
C LYS A 174 17.91 17.88 3.68
N TRP A 175 17.70 18.68 2.64
CA TRP A 175 16.78 18.38 1.51
C TRP A 175 17.50 18.13 0.18
N PRO A 176 16.93 17.33 -0.77
CA PRO A 176 15.67 16.58 -0.68
C PRO A 176 15.82 15.05 -0.87
N PHE A 177 15.07 14.27 -0.09
CA PHE A 177 14.83 12.83 -0.32
C PHE A 177 13.55 12.56 -1.13
N THR A 178 12.78 13.61 -1.43
CA THR A 178 11.42 13.47 -1.98
C THR A 178 11.38 13.72 -3.49
N PHE A 179 10.26 13.34 -4.12
CA PHE A 179 10.08 13.42 -5.57
C PHE A 179 9.78 14.84 -6.07
N LEU A 180 9.37 15.76 -5.20
CA LEU A 180 8.90 17.09 -5.58
C LEU A 180 9.51 18.17 -4.68
N THR A 181 10.10 19.19 -5.30
CA THR A 181 10.62 20.37 -4.60
C THR A 181 9.58 21.49 -4.48
N ARG A 182 8.66 21.60 -5.44
CA ARG A 182 7.54 22.55 -5.46
C ARG A 182 6.50 22.14 -6.52
N TYR A 183 5.25 22.52 -6.32
CA TYR A 183 4.29 22.66 -7.42
C TYR A 183 4.62 23.93 -8.20
N LEU A 184 4.51 23.86 -9.53
CA LEU A 184 4.66 25.01 -10.42
C LEU A 184 3.35 25.81 -10.48
#